data_AF-A0A950RX67-F1
#
_entry.id   AF-A0A950RX67-F1
#
_cell.length_a   1.000
_cell.length_b   1.000
_cell.length_c   1.000
_cell.angle_alpha   90.00
_cell.angle_beta   90.00
_cell.angle_gamma   90.00
#
_symmetry.space_group_name_H-M   'P 1'
#
loop_
_entity.id
_entity.type
_entity.pdbx_description
1 polymer ?
#
loop_
_entity_poly.entity_id
_entity_poly.type
_entity_poly.pdbx_seq_one_letter_code
_entity_poly.pdbx_strand_id
1 'polypeptide(L)'
;MILYTGWDQYNWTKPTRDDVMYFDRHPGPKPEVIDYLIEDRKIKWIGADLASMDHSLYVRVRWMRPDLVREYEQMTGRAIEETLPERDFEYVDYRTARSNVCMLENLGGELSEVAGQRVVLGAFPWRWEGGEGCVCRVAAFLDLDQPGVVGETPPGTQPRREDATRPPARIMADAQQGFSY
;
A
#
# COMPACT_ATOMS: atom_id res chain seq x y z
N MET A 1 -2.90 5.77 -6.64
CA MET A 1 -3.32 4.75 -7.62
C MET A 1 -3.86 3.57 -6.84
N ILE A 2 -4.96 2.95 -7.26
CA ILE A 2 -5.47 1.73 -6.62
C ILE A 2 -5.32 0.55 -7.58
N LEU A 3 -4.65 -0.51 -7.13
CA LEU A 3 -4.60 -1.79 -7.80
C LEU A 3 -5.73 -2.66 -7.25
N TYR A 4 -6.82 -2.76 -8.00
CA TYR A 4 -7.91 -3.66 -7.66
C TYR A 4 -7.69 -5.01 -8.35
N THR A 5 -7.63 -6.07 -7.56
CA THR A 5 -7.37 -7.45 -8.01
C THR A 5 -8.57 -8.36 -7.83
N GLY A 6 -9.56 -7.95 -7.03
CA GLY A 6 -10.67 -8.78 -6.58
C GLY A 6 -10.28 -9.73 -5.45
N TRP A 7 -9.14 -9.53 -4.80
CA TRP A 7 -8.67 -10.39 -3.71
C TRP A 7 -9.38 -10.08 -2.39
N ASP A 8 -10.01 -8.91 -2.26
CA ASP A 8 -10.84 -8.56 -1.10
C ASP A 8 -11.99 -9.56 -0.86
N GLN A 9 -12.38 -10.35 -1.87
CA GLN A 9 -13.37 -11.42 -1.68
C GLN A 9 -12.95 -12.41 -0.59
N TYR A 10 -11.65 -12.63 -0.35
CA TYR A 10 -11.16 -13.53 0.70
C TYR A 10 -10.98 -12.84 2.06
N ASN A 11 -11.14 -11.52 2.13
CA ASN A 11 -10.96 -10.73 3.34
C ASN A 11 -12.00 -11.12 4.42
N TRP A 12 -11.64 -10.94 5.70
CA TRP A 12 -12.48 -11.21 6.87
C TRP A 12 -13.82 -10.45 6.92
N THR A 13 -13.99 -9.42 6.09
CA THR A 13 -15.25 -8.66 5.96
C THR A 13 -16.26 -9.30 5.01
N LYS A 14 -15.87 -10.32 4.23
CA LYS A 14 -16.73 -10.97 3.23
C LYS A 14 -17.17 -12.37 3.68
N PRO A 15 -18.34 -12.87 3.22
CA PRO A 15 -18.79 -14.23 3.52
C PRO A 15 -17.87 -15.32 2.97
N THR A 16 -17.13 -15.01 1.89
CA THR A 16 -16.15 -15.88 1.21
C THR A 16 -14.77 -15.88 1.87
N ARG A 17 -14.69 -15.43 3.13
CA ARG A 17 -13.45 -15.35 3.91
C ARG A 17 -12.63 -16.63 3.80
N ASP A 18 -11.37 -16.47 3.45
CA ASP A 18 -10.33 -17.50 3.52
C ASP A 18 -9.01 -16.81 3.87
N ASP A 19 -8.60 -16.96 5.13
CA ASP A 19 -7.44 -16.25 5.67
C ASP A 19 -6.14 -16.69 4.98
N VAL A 20 -6.02 -17.97 4.61
CA VAL A 20 -4.81 -18.47 3.93
C VAL A 20 -4.75 -17.92 2.51
N MET A 21 -5.89 -17.88 1.80
CA MET A 21 -5.94 -17.23 0.50
C MET A 21 -5.61 -15.75 0.60
N TYR A 22 -6.21 -15.03 1.56
CA TYR A 22 -6.05 -13.59 1.69
C TYR A 22 -4.63 -13.18 2.09
N PHE A 23 -4.02 -13.83 3.09
CA PHE A 23 -2.72 -13.43 3.64
C PHE A 23 -1.54 -14.15 3.00
N ASP A 24 -1.68 -15.43 2.67
CA ASP A 24 -0.51 -16.25 2.31
C ASP A 24 -0.42 -16.55 0.80
N ARG A 25 -1.48 -16.30 0.04
CA ARG A 25 -1.53 -16.58 -1.42
C ARG A 25 -1.88 -15.38 -2.27
N HIS A 26 -1.92 -14.17 -1.70
CA HIS A 26 -2.24 -12.98 -2.49
C HIS A 26 -1.16 -12.68 -3.53
N PRO A 27 -1.57 -12.14 -4.69
CA PRO A 27 -0.63 -11.67 -5.70
C PRO A 27 0.05 -10.38 -5.23
N GLY A 28 1.00 -9.89 -6.03
CA GLY A 28 1.61 -8.57 -5.90
C GLY A 28 2.23 -8.15 -7.23
N PRO A 29 2.42 -6.84 -7.48
CA PRO A 29 3.06 -6.35 -8.68
C PRO A 29 4.54 -6.75 -8.70
N LYS A 30 5.11 -6.84 -9.89
CA LYS A 30 6.55 -7.03 -10.06
C LYS A 30 7.32 -5.73 -9.76
N PRO A 31 8.60 -5.82 -9.35
CA PRO A 31 9.47 -4.67 -9.14
C PRO A 31 9.40 -3.62 -10.27
N GLU A 32 9.44 -4.06 -11.53
CA GLU A 32 9.47 -3.15 -12.69
C GLU A 32 8.17 -2.35 -12.83
N VAL A 33 7.04 -2.90 -12.37
CA VAL A 33 5.76 -2.18 -12.36
C VAL A 33 5.80 -1.04 -11.35
N ILE A 34 6.39 -1.28 -10.17
CA ILE A 34 6.51 -0.24 -9.13
C ILE A 34 7.49 0.84 -9.56
N ASP A 35 8.62 0.47 -10.16
CA ASP A 35 9.57 1.43 -10.71
C ASP A 35 8.92 2.32 -11.76
N TYR A 36 8.20 1.73 -12.73
CA TYR A 36 7.45 2.49 -13.73
C TYR A 36 6.41 3.44 -13.10
N LEU A 37 5.66 2.98 -12.09
CA LEU A 37 4.66 3.81 -11.43
C LEU A 37 5.28 5.02 -10.71
N ILE A 38 6.44 4.83 -10.08
CA ILE A 38 7.14 5.88 -9.34
C ILE A 38 7.90 6.81 -10.28
N GLU A 39 8.61 6.27 -11.26
CA GLU A 39 9.55 7.00 -12.11
C GLU A 39 8.87 7.66 -13.30
N ASP A 40 7.98 6.98 -13.99
CA ASP A 40 7.32 7.52 -15.17
C ASP A 40 5.97 8.13 -14.83
N ARG A 41 5.21 7.46 -13.96
CA ARG A 41 3.85 7.90 -13.59
C ARG A 41 3.82 8.85 -12.41
N LYS A 42 4.94 9.00 -11.70
CA LYS A 42 5.11 9.95 -10.59
C LYS A 42 3.97 9.86 -9.56
N ILE A 43 3.51 8.64 -9.27
CA ILE A 43 2.43 8.44 -8.30
C ILE A 43 2.85 8.98 -6.92
N LYS A 44 1.88 9.50 -6.17
CA LYS A 44 2.10 10.00 -4.80
C LYS A 44 1.76 8.97 -3.72
N TRP A 45 0.95 7.99 -4.10
CA TRP A 45 0.53 6.90 -3.23
C TRP A 45 -0.01 5.75 -4.09
N ILE A 46 0.06 4.55 -3.53
CA ILE A 46 -0.48 3.31 -4.09
C ILE A 46 -1.35 2.63 -3.03
N GLY A 47 -2.40 1.94 -3.45
CA GLY A 47 -3.20 1.11 -2.57
C GLY A 47 -3.65 -0.14 -3.31
N ALA A 48 -3.93 -1.21 -2.56
CA ALA A 48 -4.40 -2.46 -3.13
C ALA A 48 -5.36 -3.17 -2.18
N ASP A 49 -6.20 -4.02 -2.75
CA ASP A 49 -7.13 -4.89 -2.05
C ASP A 49 -6.48 -6.18 -1.51
N LEU A 50 -5.19 -6.08 -1.17
CA LEU A 50 -4.30 -7.17 -0.81
C LEU A 50 -3.87 -7.05 0.65
N ALA A 51 -3.51 -8.17 1.26
CA ALA A 51 -2.99 -8.20 2.64
C ALA A 51 -1.62 -7.50 2.79
N SER A 52 -0.84 -7.49 1.71
CA SER A 52 0.35 -6.68 1.54
C SER A 52 0.51 -6.31 0.07
N MET A 53 1.23 -5.24 -0.24
CA MET A 53 1.51 -4.83 -1.62
C MET A 53 2.47 -5.79 -2.32
N ASP A 54 3.52 -6.25 -1.65
CA ASP A 54 4.43 -7.26 -2.19
C ASP A 54 3.70 -8.58 -2.46
N HIS A 55 4.20 -9.41 -3.39
CA HIS A 55 3.64 -10.76 -3.54
C HIS A 55 3.83 -11.53 -2.23
N SER A 56 2.86 -12.36 -1.80
CA SER A 56 2.96 -13.14 -0.56
C SER A 56 4.30 -13.92 -0.43
N LEU A 57 4.78 -14.52 -1.51
CA LEU A 57 6.09 -15.19 -1.55
C LEU A 57 7.33 -14.28 -1.75
N TYR A 58 7.17 -12.96 -1.86
CA TYR A 58 8.26 -11.96 -1.76
C TYR A 58 8.45 -11.43 -0.33
N VAL A 59 7.66 -11.90 0.63
CA VAL A 59 7.78 -11.56 2.05
C VAL A 59 8.05 -12.81 2.90
N ARG A 60 8.06 -12.66 4.24
CA ARG A 60 8.42 -13.73 5.17
C ARG A 60 7.55 -14.98 5.08
N VAL A 61 6.36 -14.92 4.48
CA VAL A 61 5.52 -16.10 4.20
C VAL A 61 6.32 -17.17 3.45
N ARG A 62 7.19 -16.77 2.50
CA ARG A 62 8.06 -17.71 1.76
C ARG A 62 8.85 -18.65 2.67
N TRP A 63 9.35 -18.14 3.79
CA TRP A 63 10.18 -18.91 4.72
C TRP A 63 9.35 -19.60 5.80
N MET A 64 8.24 -18.99 6.23
CA MET A 64 7.35 -19.56 7.24
C MET A 64 6.44 -20.67 6.68
N ARG A 65 6.16 -20.63 5.37
CA ARG A 65 5.25 -21.54 4.66
C ARG A 65 5.95 -22.18 3.45
N PRO A 66 6.98 -23.01 3.67
CA PRO A 66 7.69 -23.69 2.57
C PRO A 66 6.81 -24.67 1.78
N ASP A 67 5.65 -25.06 2.34
CA ASP A 67 4.60 -25.78 1.62
C ASP A 67 3.99 -24.97 0.49
N LEU A 68 3.79 -23.66 0.67
CA LEU A 68 3.25 -22.79 -0.37
C LEU A 68 4.24 -22.53 -1.50
N VAL A 69 5.54 -22.56 -1.22
CA VAL A 69 6.58 -22.53 -2.25
C VAL A 69 6.46 -23.76 -3.15
N ARG A 70 6.34 -24.96 -2.56
CA ARG A 70 6.15 -26.20 -3.33
C ARG A 70 4.86 -26.19 -4.13
N GLU A 71 3.77 -25.70 -3.53
CA GLU A 71 2.48 -25.53 -4.21
C GLU A 71 2.62 -24.61 -5.43
N TYR A 72 3.28 -23.46 -5.27
CA TYR A 72 3.54 -22.51 -6.35
C TYR A 72 4.36 -23.13 -7.49
N GLU A 73 5.44 -23.84 -7.17
CA GLU A 73 6.29 -24.50 -8.17
C GLU A 73 5.53 -25.61 -8.91
N GLN A 74 4.67 -26.36 -8.22
CA GLN A 74 3.81 -27.37 -8.84
C GLN A 74 2.76 -26.74 -9.76
N MET A 75 2.15 -25.63 -9.34
CA MET A 75 1.13 -24.92 -10.13
C MET A 75 1.71 -24.25 -11.37
N THR A 76 2.91 -23.68 -11.26
CA THR A 76 3.54 -22.92 -12.36
C THR A 76 4.44 -23.78 -13.25
N GLY A 77 4.90 -24.93 -12.75
CA GLY A 77 5.89 -25.77 -13.41
C GLY A 77 7.28 -25.12 -13.49
N ARG A 78 7.54 -24.06 -12.72
CA ARG A 78 8.80 -23.31 -12.71
C ARG A 78 9.35 -23.25 -11.29
N ALA A 79 10.67 -23.22 -11.16
CA ALA A 79 11.29 -22.97 -9.87
C ALA A 79 10.96 -21.56 -9.39
N ILE A 80 10.76 -21.38 -8.08
CA ILE A 80 10.37 -20.08 -7.53
C ILE A 80 11.41 -18.98 -7.86
N GLU A 81 12.70 -19.33 -7.92
CA GLU A 81 13.76 -18.37 -8.26
C GLU A 81 13.70 -17.83 -9.69
N GLU A 82 13.00 -18.51 -10.60
CA GLU A 82 12.87 -18.04 -11.98
C GLU A 82 11.82 -16.93 -12.10
N THR A 83 10.80 -16.96 -11.25
CA THR A 83 9.66 -16.04 -11.33
C THR A 83 9.62 -15.05 -10.18
N LEU A 84 9.95 -15.47 -8.96
CA LEU A 84 9.95 -14.71 -7.72
C LEU A 84 11.33 -14.82 -7.03
N PRO A 85 12.40 -14.31 -7.67
CA PRO A 85 13.75 -14.44 -7.14
C PRO A 85 13.91 -13.72 -5.80
N GLU A 86 14.70 -14.30 -4.90
CA GLU A 86 14.89 -13.75 -3.55
C GLU A 86 15.55 -12.35 -3.54
N ARG A 87 16.21 -11.94 -4.63
CA ARG A 87 16.77 -10.59 -4.77
C ARG A 87 15.70 -9.48 -4.73
N ASP A 88 14.44 -9.81 -5.05
CA ASP A 88 13.32 -8.87 -5.10
C ASP A 88 12.48 -8.91 -3.81
N PHE A 89 12.98 -9.57 -2.76
CA PHE A 89 12.30 -9.70 -1.48
C PHE A 89 11.99 -8.32 -0.85
N GLU A 90 10.72 -8.09 -0.49
CA GLU A 90 10.20 -6.82 0.06
C GLU A 90 10.55 -5.58 -0.80
N TYR A 91 10.75 -5.76 -2.12
CA TYR A 91 11.17 -4.68 -2.99
C TYR A 91 10.14 -3.55 -3.07
N VAL A 92 8.85 -3.90 -3.14
CA VAL A 92 7.78 -2.90 -3.30
C VAL A 92 7.71 -2.00 -2.07
N ASP A 93 7.70 -2.58 -0.88
CA ASP A 93 7.76 -1.87 0.38
C ASP A 93 8.99 -0.97 0.49
N TYR A 94 10.19 -1.51 0.21
CA TYR A 94 11.43 -0.76 0.27
C TYR A 94 11.47 0.42 -0.70
N ARG A 95 11.03 0.19 -1.94
CA ARG A 95 11.07 1.15 -3.03
C ARG A 95 10.10 2.30 -2.79
N THR A 96 8.88 1.99 -2.34
CA THR A 96 7.85 3.01 -2.04
C THR A 96 8.25 3.87 -0.84
N ALA A 97 8.74 3.25 0.24
CA ALA A 97 9.23 3.96 1.42
C ALA A 97 10.36 4.94 1.08
N ARG A 98 11.38 4.50 0.32
CA ARG A 98 12.49 5.38 -0.13
C ARG A 98 12.06 6.50 -1.05
N SER A 99 10.95 6.32 -1.77
CA SER A 99 10.43 7.30 -2.70
C SER A 99 9.43 8.26 -2.08
N ASN A 100 9.17 8.13 -0.77
CA ASN A 100 8.13 8.86 -0.06
C ASN A 100 6.75 8.71 -0.73
N VAL A 101 6.44 7.49 -1.17
CA VAL A 101 5.15 7.10 -1.75
C VAL A 101 4.38 6.32 -0.71
N CYS A 102 3.25 6.85 -0.27
CA CYS A 102 2.43 6.19 0.75
C CYS A 102 1.76 4.92 0.20
N MET A 103 1.67 3.88 1.02
CA MET A 103 0.95 2.66 0.71
C MET A 103 -0.34 2.55 1.51
N LEU A 104 -1.36 1.94 0.91
CA LEU A 104 -2.61 1.57 1.56
C LEU A 104 -2.88 0.09 1.29
N GLU A 105 -2.71 -0.70 2.33
CA GLU A 105 -2.93 -2.14 2.29
C GLU A 105 -4.29 -2.46 2.93
N ASN A 106 -4.73 -3.70 2.70
CA ASN A 106 -5.99 -4.23 3.21
C ASN A 106 -7.21 -3.40 2.80
N LEU A 107 -7.17 -2.78 1.61
CA LEU A 107 -8.33 -2.10 1.10
C LEU A 107 -9.45 -3.11 0.82
N GLY A 108 -10.69 -2.69 1.05
CA GLY A 108 -11.88 -3.49 0.85
C GLY A 108 -13.10 -2.58 0.76
N GLY A 109 -14.26 -3.07 1.17
CA GLY A 109 -15.52 -2.34 1.03
C GLY A 109 -16.06 -2.42 -0.41
N GLU A 110 -16.36 -1.27 -0.99
CA GLU A 110 -17.03 -1.09 -2.28
C GLU A 110 -16.06 -0.83 -3.44
N LEU A 111 -14.78 -1.23 -3.34
CA LEU A 111 -13.78 -1.01 -4.40
C LEU A 111 -14.22 -1.53 -5.77
N SER A 112 -14.90 -2.68 -5.78
CA SER A 112 -15.44 -3.29 -7.00
C SER A 112 -16.41 -2.38 -7.76
N GLU A 113 -17.13 -1.51 -7.05
CA GLU A 113 -18.13 -0.60 -7.65
C GLU A 113 -17.47 0.53 -8.45
N VAL A 114 -16.21 0.85 -8.14
CA VAL A 114 -15.43 1.94 -8.75
C VAL A 114 -14.24 1.43 -9.58
N ALA A 115 -14.10 0.11 -9.71
CA ALA A 115 -13.03 -0.51 -10.47
C ALA A 115 -13.08 -0.10 -11.95
N GLY A 116 -11.92 0.23 -12.52
CA GLY A 116 -11.82 0.69 -13.91
C GLY A 116 -12.30 2.13 -14.13
N GLN A 117 -12.77 2.82 -13.09
CA GLN A 117 -13.20 4.21 -13.17
C GLN A 117 -12.11 5.13 -12.63
N ARG A 118 -12.10 6.36 -13.14
CA ARG A 118 -11.26 7.42 -12.60
C ARG A 118 -12.06 8.19 -11.56
N VAL A 119 -11.65 8.08 -10.30
CA VAL A 119 -12.33 8.67 -9.15
C VAL A 119 -11.39 9.56 -8.33
N VAL A 120 -11.95 10.51 -7.59
CA VAL A 120 -11.19 11.23 -6.55
C VAL A 120 -11.19 10.35 -5.30
N LEU A 121 -10.01 10.12 -4.72
CA LEU A 121 -9.88 9.31 -3.52
C LEU A 121 -9.31 10.15 -2.38
N GLY A 122 -9.85 9.94 -1.18
CA GLY A 122 -9.33 10.48 0.06
C GLY A 122 -8.88 9.36 0.99
N ALA A 123 -7.73 9.55 1.64
CA ALA A 123 -7.22 8.67 2.69
C ALA A 123 -7.14 9.49 4.00
N PHE A 124 -7.77 8.97 5.05
CA PHE A 124 -7.93 9.62 6.36
C PHE A 124 -7.29 8.75 7.45
N PRO A 125 -5.95 8.77 7.55
CA PRO A 125 -5.20 8.04 8.57
C PRO A 125 -5.37 8.66 9.96
N TRP A 126 -5.15 7.85 11.00
CA TRP A 126 -4.92 8.40 12.34
C TRP A 126 -3.65 9.24 12.38
N ARG A 127 -3.68 10.32 13.18
CA ARG A 127 -2.48 11.10 13.45
C ARG A 127 -1.66 10.40 14.54
N TRP A 128 -0.83 9.44 14.14
CA TRP A 128 0.13 8.79 15.03
C TRP A 128 1.48 9.49 14.93
N GLU A 129 1.85 10.24 15.97
CA GLU A 129 3.15 10.90 16.05
C GLU A 129 4.29 9.88 16.12
N GLY A 130 5.21 9.94 15.16
CA GLY A 130 6.32 9.00 15.03
C GLY A 130 5.93 7.61 14.51
N GLY A 131 4.68 7.41 14.08
CA GLY A 131 4.24 6.14 13.51
C GLY A 131 4.66 5.98 12.05
N GLU A 132 5.08 4.77 11.68
CA GLU A 132 5.43 4.40 10.29
C GLU A 132 4.20 3.99 9.45
N GLY A 133 3.06 3.76 10.11
CA GLY A 133 1.79 3.43 9.49
C GLY A 133 0.65 3.45 10.52
N CYS A 134 -0.60 3.51 10.08
CA CYS A 134 -1.76 3.44 10.96
C CYS A 134 -3.00 3.01 10.19
N VAL A 135 -4.07 2.66 10.93
CA VAL A 135 -5.37 2.43 10.32
C VAL A 135 -5.87 3.70 9.61
N CYS A 136 -6.47 3.51 8.45
CA CYS A 136 -6.89 4.58 7.56
C CYS A 136 -8.31 4.33 7.04
N ARG A 137 -9.15 5.35 7.04
CA ARG A 137 -10.40 5.31 6.28
C ARG A 137 -10.13 5.82 4.88
N VAL A 138 -10.49 5.03 3.87
CA VAL A 138 -10.37 5.43 2.46
C VAL A 138 -11.77 5.59 1.89
N ALA A 139 -11.98 6.66 1.13
CA ALA A 139 -13.25 6.95 0.48
C ALA A 139 -13.03 7.34 -0.98
N ALA A 140 -13.90 6.85 -1.86
CA ALA A 140 -14.01 7.29 -3.24
C ALA A 140 -15.14 8.33 -3.34
N PHE A 141 -14.86 9.42 -4.04
CA PHE A 141 -15.80 10.49 -4.34
C PHE A 141 -16.04 10.49 -5.84
N LEU A 142 -17.28 10.18 -6.24
CA LEU A 142 -17.67 10.01 -7.65
C LEU A 142 -18.03 11.35 -8.31
N ASP A 143 -18.62 12.26 -7.53
CA ASP A 143 -19.16 13.53 -8.01
C ASP A 143 -18.26 14.74 -7.70
N LEU A 144 -17.02 14.52 -7.26
CA LEU A 144 -16.06 15.59 -7.09
C LEU A 144 -15.36 15.87 -8.42
N ASP A 145 -15.52 17.11 -8.91
CA ASP A 145 -14.65 17.66 -9.93
C ASP A 145 -13.20 17.46 -9.50
N GLN A 146 -12.35 17.04 -10.44
CA GLN A 146 -10.96 16.82 -10.11
C GLN A 146 -10.34 18.13 -9.62
N PRO A 147 -9.87 18.18 -8.37
CA PRO A 147 -8.94 19.24 -8.05
C PRO A 147 -7.75 19.06 -8.99
N GLY A 148 -7.36 20.12 -9.69
CA GLY A 148 -6.07 20.12 -10.37
C GLY A 148 -5.02 19.71 -9.34
N VAL A 149 -4.27 18.64 -9.60
CA VAL A 149 -3.20 18.21 -8.69
C VAL A 149 -2.08 19.24 -8.83
N VAL A 150 -2.14 20.30 -8.02
CA VAL A 150 -1.09 21.31 -7.92
C VAL A 150 -0.46 21.17 -6.55
N GLY A 151 0.79 20.70 -6.51
CA GLY A 151 1.59 20.64 -5.29
C GLY A 151 2.19 19.27 -4.98
N GLU A 152 3.23 19.29 -4.16
CA GLU A 152 3.81 18.12 -3.51
C GLU A 152 2.80 17.47 -2.56
N THR A 153 2.95 16.18 -2.26
CA THR A 153 2.24 15.56 -1.13
C THR A 153 2.57 16.42 0.11
N PRO A 154 1.60 17.10 0.73
CA PRO A 154 1.90 17.91 1.89
C PRO A 154 2.53 17.01 2.95
N PRO A 155 3.66 17.39 3.58
CA PRO A 155 4.21 16.61 4.68
C PRO A 155 3.19 16.58 5.83
N GLY A 156 2.36 15.53 5.89
CA GLY A 156 1.45 15.16 6.97
C GLY A 156 0.55 16.26 7.57
N THR A 157 0.51 17.47 7.00
CA THR A 157 -0.11 18.63 7.64
C THR A 157 -1.43 18.91 6.95
N GLN A 158 -2.49 18.38 7.55
CA GLN A 158 -3.85 18.79 7.21
C GLN A 158 -3.99 20.32 7.36
N PRO A 159 -4.80 20.97 6.51
CA PRO A 159 -5.17 22.36 6.71
C PRO A 159 -5.76 22.54 8.12
N ARG A 160 -5.25 23.52 8.85
CA ARG A 160 -5.68 23.82 10.22
C ARG A 160 -7.11 24.35 10.18
N ARG A 161 -8.06 23.63 10.78
CA ARG A 161 -9.41 24.18 11.01
C ARG A 161 -9.31 25.42 11.91
N GLU A 162 -10.05 26.47 11.58
CA GLU A 162 -10.01 27.75 12.31
C GLU A 162 -10.41 27.62 13.79
N ASP A 163 -11.23 26.61 14.10
CA ASP A 163 -11.70 26.27 15.45
C ASP A 163 -10.71 25.38 16.25
N ALA A 164 -9.55 25.03 15.68
CA ALA A 164 -8.54 24.23 16.36
C ALA A 164 -7.85 25.04 17.47
N THR A 165 -8.29 24.82 18.70
CA THR A 165 -7.76 25.44 19.93
C THR A 165 -6.46 24.82 20.42
N ARG A 166 -6.08 23.65 19.89
CA ARG A 166 -4.83 22.96 20.23
C ARG A 166 -3.76 23.27 19.18
N PRO A 167 -2.53 23.64 19.59
CA PRO A 167 -1.46 23.87 18.65
C PRO A 167 -1.17 22.58 17.86
N PRO A 168 -0.84 22.67 16.55
CA PRO A 168 -0.37 21.50 15.83
C PRO A 168 0.89 20.99 16.53
N ALA A 169 0.96 19.68 16.80
CA ALA A 169 2.22 19.08 17.23
C ALA A 169 3.26 19.32 16.14
N ARG A 170 4.20 20.23 16.41
CA ARG A 170 5.35 20.47 15.56
C ARG A 170 6.11 19.16 15.48
N ILE A 171 6.26 18.64 14.26
CA ILE A 171 7.28 17.65 13.96
C ILE A 171 8.62 18.29 14.36
N MET A 172 9.33 17.63 15.27
CA MET A 172 10.68 18.00 15.68
C MET A 172 11.63 17.76 14.50
N ALA A 173 11.66 18.70 13.55
CA ALA A 173 12.71 18.76 12.52
C ALA A 173 13.80 19.79 12.87
N ASP A 174 13.50 20.77 13.73
CA ASP A 174 14.44 21.85 14.06
C ASP A 174 15.20 21.66 15.39
N ALA A 175 15.10 20.48 16.02
CA ALA A 175 15.64 20.26 17.37
C ALA A 175 16.52 19.01 17.52
N GLN A 176 17.28 18.61 16.49
CA GLN A 176 18.42 17.70 16.70
C GLN A 176 19.58 18.05 15.76
N GLN A 177 20.27 19.15 16.07
CA GLN A 177 21.72 19.18 15.82
C GLN A 177 22.34 18.15 16.76
N GLY A 178 22.80 17.03 16.19
CA GLY A 178 23.72 16.11 16.87
C GLY A 178 23.12 14.76 17.22
N PHE A 179 22.87 13.92 16.22
CA PHE A 179 23.13 12.48 16.34
C PHE A 179 23.77 11.98 15.05
N SER A 180 24.97 11.42 15.21
CA SER A 180 25.72 10.69 14.18
C SER A 180 25.27 9.24 14.18
N TYR A 181 25.02 8.68 12.99
CA TYR A 181 25.27 7.26 12.73
C TYR A 181 26.57 7.15 11.95
#